data_AF-A0A0D2I487-F1
#
_entry.id   AF-A0A0D2I487-F1
#
_cell.length_a   1.000
_cell.length_b   1.000
_cell.length_c   1.000
_cell.angle_alpha   90.00
_cell.angle_beta   90.00
_cell.angle_gamma   90.00
#
_symmetry.space_group_name_H-M   'P 1'
#
loop_
_entity.id
_entity.type
_entity.pdbx_description
1 polymer ?
#
loop_
_entity_poly.entity_id
_entity_poly.type
_entity_poly.pdbx_seq_one_letter_code
_entity_poly.pdbx_strand_id
1 'polypeptide(L)'
;MANIGKAITQSYYGYLPQRSYFYGDSTGGRQGVMLAQSCEMDAMTDAAIAACDDKDGVVYGIISLPYLCDFDPHTLVGKSFDCNGASAVFSNAAADIVEAALSGPGSSTGKFQWYGIGKDAELGSSGIGLASTICAEVGGCKAAPFPIADN
;
A
#
# COMPACT_ATOMS: atom_id res chain seq x y z
N MET A 1 8.95 5.68 -26.48
CA MET A 1 8.46 6.91 -27.14
C MET A 1 9.38 8.12 -27.02
N ALA A 2 10.17 8.26 -25.94
CA ALA A 2 11.05 9.42 -25.76
C ALA A 2 12.04 9.69 -26.91
N ASN A 3 12.61 8.64 -27.52
CA ASN A 3 13.58 8.78 -28.62
C ASN A 3 12.94 9.21 -29.95
N ILE A 4 11.72 8.72 -30.22
CA ILE A 4 10.94 9.07 -31.40
C ILE A 4 10.46 10.52 -31.30
N GLY A 5 10.00 10.94 -30.11
CA GLY A 5 9.62 12.33 -29.85
C GLY A 5 10.76 13.30 -30.13
N LYS A 6 11.97 13.02 -29.63
CA LYS A 6 13.17 13.84 -29.88
C LYS A 6 13.53 13.92 -31.37
N ALA A 7 13.43 12.82 -32.10
CA ALA A 7 13.71 12.78 -33.53
C ALA A 7 12.71 13.61 -34.35
N ILE A 8 11.43 13.56 -34.00
CA ILE A 8 10.38 14.36 -34.65
C ILE A 8 10.54 15.85 -34.32
N THR A 9 10.82 16.19 -33.06
CA THR A 9 11.07 17.58 -32.66
C THR A 9 12.25 18.18 -33.42
N GLN A 10 13.33 17.42 -33.60
CA GLN A 10 14.49 17.86 -34.37
C GLN A 10 14.18 18.03 -35.86
N SER A 11 13.43 17.09 -36.46
CA SER A 11 13.03 17.15 -37.87
C SER A 11 12.12 18.34 -38.17
N TYR A 12 11.21 18.67 -37.24
CA TYR A 12 10.23 19.73 -37.42
C TYR A 12 10.79 21.14 -37.14
N TYR A 13 11.58 21.29 -36.07
CA TYR A 13 12.09 22.60 -35.63
C TYR A 13 13.53 22.89 -36.09
N GLY A 14 14.24 21.91 -36.67
CA GLY A 14 15.57 22.08 -37.28
C GLY A 14 16.76 22.06 -36.30
N TYR A 15 16.51 21.92 -35.00
CA TYR A 15 17.54 21.80 -33.97
C TYR A 15 17.10 20.85 -32.85
N LEU A 16 18.07 20.28 -32.13
CA LEU A 16 17.78 19.38 -31.02
C LEU A 16 17.21 20.14 -29.81
N PRO A 17 16.22 19.57 -29.08
CA PRO A 17 15.71 20.17 -27.86
C PRO A 17 16.83 20.24 -26.81
N GLN A 18 17.15 21.45 -26.31
CA GLN A 18 18.24 21.65 -25.35
C GLN A 18 17.92 21.13 -23.93
N ARG A 19 16.65 20.81 -23.63
CA ARG A 19 16.15 20.19 -22.37
C ARG A 19 14.92 19.30 -22.68
N SER A 20 14.61 18.35 -21.80
CA SER A 20 13.36 17.54 -21.84
C SER A 20 12.86 17.25 -20.43
N TYR A 21 11.55 17.34 -20.20
CA TYR A 21 10.94 17.17 -18.88
C TYR A 21 9.86 16.09 -18.92
N PHE A 22 9.78 15.31 -17.84
CA PHE A 22 8.70 14.38 -17.54
C PHE A 22 8.07 14.83 -16.22
N TYR A 23 6.74 14.83 -16.14
CA TYR A 23 6.00 15.21 -14.95
C TYR A 23 4.92 14.18 -14.68
N GLY A 24 4.98 13.57 -13.51
CA GLY A 24 3.96 12.69 -12.99
C GLY A 24 4.22 12.41 -11.51
N ASP A 25 3.14 12.28 -10.75
CA ASP A 25 3.13 12.08 -9.31
C ASP A 25 2.29 10.84 -9.01
N SER A 26 2.69 9.99 -8.06
CA SER A 26 2.12 8.66 -7.82
C SER A 26 2.09 7.79 -9.09
N THR A 27 1.12 8.02 -9.99
CA THR A 27 0.94 7.38 -11.29
C THR A 27 1.82 7.93 -12.44
N GLY A 28 2.73 8.87 -12.17
CA GLY A 28 3.98 9.00 -12.95
C GLY A 28 5.02 7.94 -12.58
N GLY A 29 5.03 7.53 -11.31
CA GLY A 29 5.70 6.32 -10.81
C GLY A 29 4.96 5.03 -11.19
N ARG A 30 3.64 5.11 -11.44
CA ARG A 30 2.79 3.98 -11.90
C ARG A 30 2.75 3.78 -13.42
N GLN A 31 3.49 4.49 -14.28
CA GLN A 31 3.44 4.28 -15.75
C GLN A 31 3.90 2.87 -16.24
N GLY A 32 3.83 1.83 -15.39
CA GLY A 32 3.81 0.42 -15.76
C GLY A 32 3.08 -0.54 -14.79
N VAL A 33 2.24 -0.11 -13.83
CA VAL A 33 1.85 -1.01 -12.70
C VAL A 33 0.67 -1.96 -13.00
N MET A 34 0.84 -3.24 -12.62
CA MET A 34 -0.09 -4.39 -12.63
C MET A 34 -0.78 -4.63 -11.25
N LEU A 35 -1.83 -5.47 -11.16
CA LEU A 35 -2.58 -5.82 -9.92
C LEU A 35 -2.92 -7.33 -9.76
N ALA A 36 -2.90 -7.84 -8.51
CA ALA A 36 -3.36 -9.14 -7.96
C ALA A 36 -3.44 -9.13 -6.39
N GLN A 37 -4.55 -8.69 -5.80
CA GLN A 37 -4.72 -8.23 -4.38
C GLN A 37 -4.69 -9.33 -3.29
N SER A 38 -4.48 -8.95 -2.02
CA SER A 38 -4.97 -9.70 -0.85
C SER A 38 -6.07 -8.95 -0.09
N CYS A 39 -7.31 -9.41 -0.28
CA CYS A 39 -8.53 -8.85 0.31
C CYS A 39 -8.51 -8.70 1.84
N GLU A 40 -7.70 -9.49 2.54
CA GLU A 40 -7.57 -9.42 4.00
C GLU A 40 -6.91 -8.11 4.46
N MET A 41 -5.89 -7.64 3.72
CA MET A 41 -5.18 -6.38 4.03
C MET A 41 -6.07 -5.16 3.76
N ASP A 42 -6.85 -5.22 2.69
CA ASP A 42 -7.82 -4.17 2.34
C ASP A 42 -8.90 -4.09 3.44
N ALA A 43 -9.44 -5.24 3.87
CA ALA A 43 -10.44 -5.30 4.93
C ALA A 43 -9.91 -4.81 6.30
N MET A 44 -8.64 -5.03 6.62
CA MET A 44 -8.02 -4.47 7.83
C MET A 44 -7.84 -2.95 7.74
N THR A 45 -7.54 -2.42 6.55
CA THR A 45 -7.44 -0.97 6.30
C THR A 45 -8.80 -0.30 6.45
N ASP A 46 -9.85 -0.89 5.88
CA ASP A 46 -11.23 -0.42 6.04
C ASP A 46 -11.68 -0.41 7.50
N ALA A 47 -11.32 -1.45 8.25
CA ALA A 47 -11.62 -1.54 9.68
C ALA A 47 -10.89 -0.45 10.49
N ALA A 48 -9.66 -0.10 10.11
CA ALA A 48 -8.90 0.98 10.74
C ALA A 48 -9.56 2.35 10.48
N ILE A 49 -9.99 2.61 9.25
CA ILE A 49 -10.74 3.81 8.88
C ILE A 49 -12.05 3.88 9.67
N ALA A 50 -12.84 2.81 9.68
CA ALA A 50 -14.10 2.76 10.41
C ALA A 50 -13.94 2.99 11.93
N ALA A 51 -12.81 2.60 12.52
CA ALA A 51 -12.52 2.81 13.93
C ALA A 51 -12.10 4.25 14.26
N CYS A 52 -11.59 5.00 13.29
CA CYS A 52 -10.81 6.21 13.55
C CYS A 52 -11.21 7.47 12.77
N ASP A 53 -12.06 7.35 11.76
CA ASP A 53 -12.56 8.47 10.96
C ASP A 53 -13.27 9.53 11.83
N ASP A 54 -14.20 9.11 12.71
CA ASP A 54 -14.98 10.02 13.58
C ASP A 54 -14.15 10.71 14.69
N LYS A 55 -12.84 10.47 14.79
CA LYS A 55 -12.01 11.05 15.87
C LYS A 55 -11.86 12.56 15.75
N ASP A 56 -12.09 13.13 14.57
CA ASP A 56 -12.12 14.57 14.34
C ASP A 56 -13.53 15.18 14.35
N GLY A 57 -14.57 14.34 14.56
CA GLY A 57 -15.98 14.71 14.58
C GLY A 57 -16.65 14.75 13.21
N VAL A 58 -16.01 14.26 12.15
CA VAL A 58 -16.58 14.15 10.80
C VAL A 58 -16.28 12.75 10.25
N VAL A 59 -17.29 12.10 9.64
CA VAL A 59 -17.14 10.77 9.01
C VAL A 59 -17.14 10.93 7.49
N TYR A 60 -16.00 10.69 6.85
CA TYR A 60 -15.78 10.89 5.41
C TYR A 60 -14.73 9.93 4.82
N GLY A 61 -14.33 8.91 5.57
CA GLY A 61 -13.38 7.87 5.17
C GLY A 61 -11.93 8.29 5.24
N ILE A 62 -11.56 9.30 6.04
CA ILE A 62 -10.18 9.81 6.15
C ILE A 62 -9.81 9.97 7.62
N ILE A 63 -8.68 9.40 8.01
CA ILE A 63 -8.16 9.55 9.37
C ILE A 63 -7.37 10.86 9.48
N SER A 64 -8.06 11.97 9.75
CA SER A 64 -7.41 13.29 9.88
C SER A 64 -6.73 13.55 11.22
N LEU A 65 -7.08 12.79 12.26
CA LEU A 65 -6.42 12.83 13.57
C LEU A 65 -5.76 11.48 13.90
N PRO A 66 -4.71 11.07 13.18
CA PRO A 66 -4.08 9.76 13.34
C PRO A 66 -3.51 9.52 14.75
N TYR A 67 -3.14 10.59 15.46
CA TYR A 67 -2.63 10.51 16.84
C TYR A 67 -3.69 10.11 17.87
N LEU A 68 -4.98 10.25 17.55
CA LEU A 68 -6.11 9.82 18.40
C LEU A 68 -6.62 8.42 18.05
N CYS A 69 -6.04 7.79 17.02
CA CYS A 69 -6.43 6.48 16.56
C CYS A 69 -5.58 5.40 17.23
N ASP A 70 -6.19 4.69 18.17
CA ASP A 70 -5.65 3.58 18.95
C ASP A 70 -6.03 2.20 18.36
N PHE A 71 -6.38 2.15 17.07
CA PHE A 71 -6.70 0.91 16.36
C PHE A 71 -5.57 -0.11 16.47
N ASP A 72 -5.92 -1.32 16.91
CA ASP A 72 -5.06 -2.50 16.98
C ASP A 72 -5.62 -3.60 16.05
N PRO A 73 -4.87 -4.04 15.02
CA PRO A 73 -5.34 -5.04 14.06
C PRO A 73 -5.59 -6.42 14.69
N HIS A 74 -4.98 -6.74 15.84
CA HIS A 74 -5.20 -8.01 16.54
C HIS A 74 -6.64 -8.14 17.05
N THR A 75 -7.33 -7.02 17.25
CA THR A 75 -8.75 -7.00 17.64
C THR A 75 -9.67 -7.54 16.54
N LEU A 76 -9.18 -7.72 15.31
CA LEU A 76 -9.92 -8.29 14.19
C LEU A 76 -9.79 -9.81 14.08
N VAL A 77 -8.73 -10.39 14.65
CA VAL A 77 -8.43 -11.83 14.53
C VAL A 77 -9.64 -12.67 14.92
N GLY A 78 -9.99 -13.63 14.06
CA GLY A 78 -11.12 -14.52 14.26
C GLY A 78 -12.49 -13.95 13.85
N LYS A 79 -12.59 -12.66 13.50
CA LYS A 79 -13.81 -12.09 12.91
C LYS A 79 -13.88 -12.45 11.42
N SER A 80 -15.11 -12.59 10.92
CA SER A 80 -15.37 -12.81 9.51
C SER A 80 -15.39 -11.49 8.73
N PHE A 81 -14.92 -11.54 7.49
CA PHE A 81 -15.01 -10.44 6.53
C PHE A 81 -15.38 -10.98 5.14
N ASP A 82 -15.90 -10.11 4.28
CA ASP A 82 -16.16 -10.45 2.89
C ASP A 82 -14.90 -10.24 2.05
N CYS A 83 -14.50 -11.26 1.32
CA CYS A 83 -13.42 -11.23 0.35
C CYS A 83 -14.01 -11.57 -1.03
N ASN A 84 -14.43 -10.54 -1.78
CA ASN A 84 -15.01 -10.70 -3.12
C ASN A 84 -16.20 -11.69 -3.16
N GLY A 85 -17.10 -11.62 -2.17
CA GLY A 85 -18.28 -12.49 -2.06
C GLY A 85 -18.02 -13.83 -1.36
N ALA A 86 -16.79 -14.11 -0.93
CA ALA A 86 -16.46 -15.25 -0.10
C ALA A 86 -16.22 -14.79 1.35
N SER A 87 -16.84 -15.47 2.32
CA SER A 87 -16.53 -15.23 3.74
C SER A 87 -15.14 -15.76 4.06
N ALA A 88 -14.27 -14.87 4.52
CA ALA A 88 -12.95 -15.19 5.06
C ALA A 88 -12.89 -14.83 6.54
N VAL A 89 -11.80 -15.18 7.22
CA VAL A 89 -11.57 -14.90 8.64
C VAL A 89 -10.21 -14.27 8.81
N PHE A 90 -10.13 -13.20 9.59
CA PHE A 90 -8.86 -12.54 9.86
C PHE A 90 -7.89 -13.45 10.62
N SER A 91 -6.67 -13.53 10.11
CA SER A 91 -5.58 -14.35 10.61
C SER A 91 -4.65 -13.56 11.53
N ASN A 92 -4.02 -14.26 12.49
CA ASN A 92 -2.97 -13.66 13.33
C ASN A 92 -1.80 -13.15 12.48
N ALA A 93 -1.40 -13.92 11.46
CA ALA A 93 -0.29 -13.55 10.59
C ALA A 93 -0.56 -12.23 9.84
N ALA A 94 -1.80 -12.00 9.38
CA ALA A 94 -2.15 -10.72 8.77
C ALA A 94 -2.13 -9.59 9.80
N ALA A 95 -2.65 -9.80 11.01
CA ALA A 95 -2.61 -8.81 12.07
C ALA A 95 -1.17 -8.43 12.47
N ASP A 96 -0.26 -9.40 12.57
CA ASP A 96 1.16 -9.18 12.83
C ASP A 96 1.81 -8.31 11.73
N ILE A 97 1.48 -8.57 10.46
CA ILE A 97 2.01 -7.82 9.31
C ILE A 97 1.48 -6.38 9.31
N VAL A 98 0.19 -6.17 9.56
CA VAL A 98 -0.40 -4.84 9.65
C VAL A 98 0.20 -4.09 10.82
N GLU A 99 0.31 -4.70 12.00
CA GLU A 99 0.92 -4.06 13.17
C GLU A 99 2.38 -3.66 12.90
N ALA A 100 3.16 -4.53 12.26
CA ALA A 100 4.54 -4.20 11.88
C ALA A 100 4.61 -3.01 10.90
N ALA A 101 3.68 -2.92 9.94
CA ALA A 101 3.61 -1.81 8.99
C ALA A 101 3.23 -0.49 9.68
N LEU A 102 2.29 -0.53 10.61
CA LEU A 102 1.78 0.65 11.34
C LEU A 102 2.74 1.14 12.43
N SER A 103 3.47 0.23 13.08
CA SER A 103 4.45 0.57 14.11
C SER A 103 5.78 1.07 13.51
N GLY A 104 6.14 0.57 12.33
CA GLY A 104 7.38 0.92 11.64
C GLY A 104 8.62 0.19 12.19
N PRO A 105 9.77 0.33 11.52
CA PRO A 105 10.95 -0.45 11.85
C PRO A 105 11.59 0.00 13.18
N GLY A 106 11.93 -1.00 14.01
CA GLY A 106 12.82 -0.87 15.16
C GLY A 106 14.15 -1.59 14.92
N SER A 107 15.22 -1.11 15.57
CA SER A 107 16.48 -1.84 15.66
C SER A 107 16.28 -3.15 16.44
N SER A 108 17.17 -4.13 16.27
CA SER A 108 17.25 -5.35 17.11
C SER A 108 17.38 -5.07 18.61
N THR A 109 17.75 -3.84 18.99
CA THR A 109 17.83 -3.35 20.39
C THR A 109 16.60 -2.54 20.82
N GLY A 110 15.53 -2.50 20.00
CA GLY A 110 14.31 -1.74 20.26
C GLY A 110 14.40 -0.24 20.00
N LYS A 111 15.52 0.25 19.46
CA LYS A 111 15.67 1.68 19.14
C LYS A 111 14.85 2.04 17.90
N PHE A 112 14.02 3.09 18.04
CA PHE A 112 13.30 3.73 16.95
C PHE A 112 14.21 3.94 15.73
N GLN A 113 13.76 3.51 14.55
CA GLN A 113 14.44 3.79 13.28
C GLN A 113 13.60 4.72 12.42
N TRP A 114 12.32 4.40 12.24
CA TRP A 114 11.41 5.21 11.45
C TRP A 114 9.95 4.98 11.89
N TYR A 115 9.08 5.94 11.56
CA TYR A 115 7.65 5.82 11.80
C TYR A 115 7.03 4.80 10.85
N GLY A 116 5.99 4.09 11.31
CA GLY A 116 5.16 3.27 10.42
C GLY A 116 4.30 4.11 9.49
N ILE A 117 3.57 3.42 8.62
CA ILE A 117 2.65 4.09 7.69
C ILE A 117 1.36 4.51 8.40
N GLY A 118 0.60 5.40 7.75
CA GLY A 118 -0.74 5.78 8.20
C GLY A 118 -1.68 4.58 8.23
N LYS A 119 -2.65 4.60 9.15
CA LYS A 119 -3.64 3.53 9.32
C LYS A 119 -4.65 3.42 8.17
N ASP A 120 -4.74 4.46 7.37
CA ASP A 120 -5.50 4.58 6.13
C ASP A 120 -4.67 4.25 4.88
N ALA A 121 -3.38 3.94 5.04
CA ALA A 121 -2.52 3.62 3.92
C ALA A 121 -2.83 2.23 3.37
N GLU A 122 -2.97 2.14 2.04
CA GLU A 122 -3.30 0.88 1.39
C GLU A 122 -2.14 -0.13 1.47
N LEU A 123 -2.40 -1.26 2.13
CA LEU A 123 -1.39 -2.28 2.45
C LEU A 123 -1.35 -3.45 1.44
N GLY A 124 -2.51 -3.80 0.88
CA GLY A 124 -2.73 -4.99 0.05
C GLY A 124 -2.44 -4.82 -1.44
N SER A 125 -2.10 -3.60 -1.88
CA SER A 125 -1.89 -3.30 -3.28
C SER A 125 -0.73 -4.12 -3.86
N SER A 126 -1.03 -4.96 -4.83
CA SER A 126 -0.13 -5.99 -5.34
C SER A 126 1.09 -5.41 -6.02
N GLY A 127 2.27 -5.82 -5.56
CA GLY A 127 3.56 -5.34 -6.10
C GLY A 127 3.89 -3.89 -5.76
N ILE A 128 3.06 -3.18 -4.98
CA ILE A 128 3.32 -1.81 -4.53
C ILE A 128 3.08 -1.60 -3.02
N GLY A 129 2.29 -2.46 -2.38
CA GLY A 129 1.98 -2.43 -0.96
C GLY A 129 3.07 -3.10 -0.13
N LEU A 130 3.34 -2.55 1.05
CA LEU A 130 4.35 -3.06 1.99
C LEU A 130 4.04 -4.48 2.48
N ALA A 131 2.76 -4.88 2.41
CA ALA A 131 2.26 -6.20 2.79
C ALA A 131 1.72 -7.00 1.59
N SER A 132 2.21 -6.70 0.37
CA SER A 132 1.79 -7.39 -0.85
C SER A 132 2.02 -8.92 -0.76
N THR A 133 1.00 -9.68 -1.13
CA THR A 133 1.06 -11.14 -1.19
C THR A 133 0.54 -11.64 -2.53
N ILE A 134 1.13 -12.71 -3.06
CA ILE A 134 0.59 -13.46 -4.19
C ILE A 134 -0.02 -14.74 -3.64
N CYS A 135 -1.34 -14.86 -3.80
CA CYS A 135 -2.11 -16.03 -3.40
C CYS A 135 -2.37 -16.94 -4.59
N ALA A 136 -2.19 -18.25 -4.41
CA ALA A 136 -2.65 -19.25 -5.38
C ALA A 136 -4.16 -19.49 -5.21
N GLU A 137 -4.87 -19.83 -6.30
CA GLU A 137 -6.30 -20.18 -6.26
C GLU A 137 -6.59 -21.35 -5.30
N VAL A 138 -5.62 -22.24 -5.08
CA VAL A 138 -5.63 -23.28 -4.07
C VAL A 138 -4.20 -23.43 -3.51
N GLY A 139 -4.01 -23.25 -2.20
CA GLY A 139 -2.71 -23.53 -1.55
C GLY A 139 -1.98 -22.36 -0.91
N GLY A 140 -2.69 -21.36 -0.38
CA GLY A 140 -2.13 -20.34 0.49
C GLY A 140 -1.44 -19.16 -0.22
N CYS A 141 -1.12 -18.14 0.56
CA CYS A 141 -0.50 -16.90 0.09
C CYS A 141 0.98 -16.87 0.42
N LYS A 142 1.78 -16.36 -0.51
CA LYS A 142 3.20 -16.07 -0.30
C LYS A 142 3.40 -14.56 -0.27
N ALA A 143 4.30 -14.10 0.58
CA ALA A 143 4.75 -12.71 0.53
C ALA A 143 5.33 -12.43 -0.86
N ALA A 144 4.93 -11.30 -1.43
CA ALA A 144 5.46 -10.76 -2.67
C ALA A 144 5.88 -9.33 -2.39
N PRO A 145 6.94 -9.16 -1.57
CA PRO A 145 7.37 -7.86 -1.10
C PRO A 145 7.87 -7.00 -2.26
N PHE A 146 7.97 -5.70 -2.00
CA PHE A 146 8.55 -4.76 -2.95
C PHE A 146 9.99 -5.19 -3.31
N PRO A 147 10.41 -5.22 -4.59
CA PRO A 147 11.67 -5.84 -5.04
C PRO A 147 12.98 -5.30 -4.45
N ILE A 148 12.94 -4.20 -3.70
CA ILE A 148 14.12 -3.69 -2.96
C ILE A 148 14.38 -4.48 -1.67
N ALA A 149 13.40 -5.22 -1.15
CA ALA A 149 13.52 -5.98 0.09
C ALA A 149 14.09 -7.40 -0.06
N ASP A 150 14.20 -7.91 -1.29
CA ASP A 150 14.76 -9.23 -1.59
C ASP A 150 16.27 -9.15 -1.81
N ASN A 151 17.06 -9.46 -0.77
CA ASN A 151 18.49 -9.80 -0.87
C ASN A 151 18.72 -11.22 -0.33
#